data_AF-X1ITG0-F1
#
_entry.id   AF-X1ITG0-F1
#
_cell.length_a   1.000
_cell.length_b   1.000
_cell.length_c   1.000
_cell.angle_alpha   90.00
_cell.angle_beta   90.00
_cell.angle_gamma   90.00
#
_symmetry.space_group_name_H-M   'P 1'
#
loop_
_entity.id
_entity.type
_entity.pdbx_description
1 polymer ?
#
loop_
_entity_poly.entity_id
_entity_poly.type
_entity_poly.pdbx_seq_one_letter_code
_entity_poly.pdbx_strand_id
1 'polypeptide(L)' 'HLTLADTTWLLIRFSGTEPVLRIYAESESPARVERLLEVGKELAGV' A
#
# COMPACT_ATOMS: atom_id res chain seq x y z
N HIS A 1 -4.95 -3.93 -8.86
CA HIS A 1 -3.92 -2.93 -8.54
C HIS A 1 -4.51 -1.57 -8.88
N LEU A 2 -4.32 -0.56 -8.04
CA LEU A 2 -4.75 0.82 -8.31
C LEU A 2 -3.49 1.60 -8.70
N THR A 3 -3.47 2.15 -9.91
CA THR A 3 -2.38 2.98 -10.41
C THR A 3 -2.88 4.41 -10.49
N LEU A 4 -2.20 5.32 -9.79
CA LEU A 4 -2.51 6.74 -9.76
C LEU A 4 -1.98 7.44 -11.02
N ALA A 5 -2.45 8.67 -11.27
CA ALA A 5 -2.11 9.45 -12.46
C ALA A 5 -0.61 9.71 -12.63
N ASP A 6 0.16 9.58 -11.56
CA ASP A 6 1.61 9.72 -11.51
C ASP A 6 2.34 8.37 -11.50
N THR A 7 1.70 7.32 -11.98
CA THR A 7 2.20 5.93 -12.04
C THR A 7 2.46 5.26 -10.69
N THR A 8 2.20 5.96 -9.57
CA THR A 8 2.33 5.34 -8.25
C THR A 8 1.21 4.37 -7.97
N TRP A 9 1.48 3.39 -7.13
CA TRP A 9 0.48 2.39 -6.79
C TRP A 9 0.54 1.97 -5.33
N LEU A 10 -0.62 1.54 -4.84
CA LEU A 10 -0.82 0.95 -3.52
C LEU A 10 -1.61 -0.34 -3.69
N LEU A 11 -1.16 -1.42 -3.05
CA LEU A 11 -1.83 -2.72 -3.05
C LEU A 11 -1.97 -3.24 -1.62
N ILE A 12 -3.21 -3.46 -1.21
CA ILE A 12 -3.56 -4.12 0.04
C ILE A 12 -4.04 -5.54 -0.28
N ARG A 13 -3.44 -6.55 0.36
CA ARG A 13 -3.79 -7.96 0.16
C ARG A 13 -3.85 -8.69 1.49
N PHE A 14 -5.01 -9.29 1.76
CA PHE A 14 -5.16 -10.29 2.81
C PHE A 14 -4.55 -11.62 2.35
N SER A 15 -3.82 -12.27 3.24
CA SER A 15 -3.41 -13.66 3.03
C SER A 15 -4.62 -14.58 3.23
N GLY A 16 -4.82 -15.53 2.31
CA GLY A 16 -5.92 -16.49 2.43
C GLY A 16 -5.64 -17.66 3.37
N THR A 17 -4.37 -17.88 3.73
CA THR A 17 -3.91 -19.04 4.50
C THR A 17 -3.28 -18.68 5.84
N GLU A 18 -2.98 -17.40 6.08
CA GLU A 18 -2.31 -16.92 7.28
C GLU A 18 -3.02 -15.64 7.78
N PRO A 19 -3.03 -15.34 9.09
CA PRO A 19 -3.65 -14.14 9.62
C PRO A 19 -2.73 -12.91 9.44
N VAL A 20 -2.33 -12.64 8.19
CA VAL A 20 -1.42 -11.55 7.84
C VAL A 20 -2.00 -10.66 6.75
N LEU A 21 -1.79 -9.36 6.91
CA LEU A 21 -2.09 -8.32 5.94
C LEU A 21 -0.80 -7.84 5.28
N ARG A 22 -0.79 -7.73 3.95
CA ARG A 22 0.35 -7.18 3.20
C ARG A 22 -0.05 -5.88 2.51
N ILE A 23 0.76 -4.85 2.70
CA ILE A 23 0.61 -3.54 2.07
C ILE A 23 1.88 -3.28 1.28
N TYR A 24 1.73 -3.03 -0.02
CA TYR A 24 2.82 -2.73 -0.93
C TYR A 24 2.58 -1.36 -1.56
N ALA A 25 3.63 -0.56 -1.68
CA ALA A 25 3.56 0.74 -2.34
C ALA A 25 4.81 0.97 -3.20
N GLU A 26 4.64 1.69 -4.30
CA GLU A 26 5.73 2.11 -5.17
C GLU A 26 5.53 3.57 -5.58
N SER A 27 6.63 4.32 -5.56
CA SER A 27 6.67 5.72 -5.95
C SER A 27 8.09 6.13 -6.32
N GLU A 28 8.21 7.30 -6.94
CA GLU A 28 9.47 7.92 -7.38
C GLU A 28 10.38 8.39 -6.23
N SER A 29 9.90 8.39 -4.98
CA SER A 29 10.74 8.75 -3.82
C SER A 29 10.37 7.99 -2.55
N PRO A 30 11.35 7.72 -1.66
CA PRO A 30 11.10 7.02 -0.39
C PRO A 30 10.05 7.72 0.48
N ALA A 31 10.11 9.05 0.60
CA ALA A 31 9.15 9.83 1.40
C ALA A 31 7.70 9.74 0.87
N ARG A 32 7.52 9.47 -0.43
CA ARG A 32 6.19 9.22 -1.00
C ARG A 32 5.72 7.79 -0.74
N VAL A 33 6.63 6.82 -0.83
CA VAL A 33 6.33 5.42 -0.46
C VAL A 33 5.88 5.35 1.00
N GLU A 34 6.59 6.00 1.92
CA GLU A 34 6.21 6.03 3.35
C GLU A 34 4.80 6.59 3.54
N ARG A 35 4.47 7.71 2.90
CA ARG A 35 3.10 8.27 2.96
C ARG A 35 2.04 7.33 2.40
N LEU A 36 2.32 6.64 1.29
CA LEU A 36 1.38 5.67 0.70
C LEU A 36 1.17 4.48 1.63
N LEU A 37 2.21 4.01 2.32
CA LEU A 37 2.11 2.93 3.29
C LEU A 37 1.27 3.33 4.50
N GLU A 38 1.45 4.55 5.03
CA GLU A 38 0.62 5.05 6.15
C GLU A 38 -0.86 5.15 5.74
N VAL A 39 -1.16 5.72 4.57
CA VAL A 39 -2.53 5.73 4.03
C VAL A 39 -3.08 4.30 3.88
N GLY A 40 -2.25 3.36 3.42
CA GLY A 40 -2.65 1.96 3.31
C GLY A 40 -2.98 1.32 4.65
N LYS A 41 -2.27 1.67 5.73
CA LYS A 41 -2.55 1.20 7.10
C LYS A 41 -3.86 1.78 7.63
N GLU A 42 -4.06 3.09 7.47
CA GLU A 42 -5.30 3.77 7.85
C GLU A 42 -6.52 3.15 7.15
N LEU A 43 -6.42 2.89 5.84
CA LEU A 43 -7.48 2.26 5.06
C LEU A 43 -7.77 0.81 5.51
N ALA A 44 -6.75 0.09 5.96
CA ALA A 44 -6.90 -1.26 6.47
C ALA A 44 -7.31 -1.31 7.95
N GLY A 45 -7.31 -0.18 8.65
CA GLY A 45 -7.65 -0.07 10.06
C GLY A 45 -6.59 -0.64 11.01
N VAL A 46 -5.30 -0.54 10.64
CA VAL A 46 -4.15 -1.02 11.44
C VAL A 46 -3.17 0.08 11.78
#